data_AF-A0A2U9IBW5-F1
#
_entry.id   AF-A0A2U9IBW5-F1
#
_cell.length_a   1.000
_cell.length_b   1.000
_cell.length_c   1.000
_cell.angle_alpha   90.00
_cell.angle_beta   90.00
_cell.angle_gamma   90.00
#
_symmetry.space_group_name_H-M   'P 1'
#
loop_
_entity.id
_entity.type
_entity.pdbx_description
1 polymer ?
#
loop_
_entity_poly.entity_id
_entity_poly.type
_entity_poly.pdbx_seq_one_letter_code
_entity_poly.pdbx_strand_id
1 'polypeptide(L)'
;MEINIYYGKEHVSIKDQIVTLTGSSDRYQIDRAVYYILKTLYSMPRLYGISIKDNILEAWKKEFEIKFLDILKSDMELERIKFNNMRFEINTDKISIEGNLDTQNIFVKVKLLDIPDVENSLSGLVKLDSYYFNSIPKLKPYIILGNRSGLIAAFHKFLILHNEGTPGIPKTLGIVSEFINSIVIPEGVNYDIFGNELTSASDGIMINNVSGYNASPDTLSLFPLKFLLETSNGYFIIEDPEANLSNEFKVKLINLIKNNKSKLIISTNDKDFMLGNIITISHF
;
A
#
# COMPACT_ATOMS: atom_id res chain seq x y z
N MET A 1 -6.37 -12.78 6.79
CA MET A 1 -5.06 -12.15 6.98
C MET A 1 -5.21 -10.99 7.95
N GLU A 2 -4.42 -11.03 9.02
CA GLU A 2 -4.25 -10.00 10.03
C GLU A 2 -2.80 -9.50 9.98
N ILE A 3 -2.60 -8.18 10.03
CA ILE A 3 -1.28 -7.56 10.09
C ILE A 3 -1.14 -6.88 11.44
N ASN A 4 -0.15 -7.30 12.22
CA ASN A 4 0.21 -6.72 13.50
C ASN A 4 1.47 -5.88 13.34
N ILE A 5 1.43 -4.63 13.77
CA ILE A 5 2.58 -3.74 13.83
C ILE A 5 2.89 -3.44 15.30
N TYR A 6 4.15 -3.62 15.67
CA TYR A 6 4.67 -3.26 16.98
C TYR A 6 5.66 -2.13 16.80
N TYR A 7 5.33 -0.95 17.34
CA TYR A 7 6.14 0.26 17.23
C TYR A 7 6.28 0.92 18.60
N GLY A 8 7.51 0.91 19.15
CA GLY A 8 7.72 1.33 20.53
C GLY A 8 6.94 0.43 21.51
N LYS A 9 5.95 1.00 22.21
CA LYS A 9 5.01 0.27 23.08
C LYS A 9 3.63 0.05 22.44
N GLU A 10 3.39 0.61 21.25
CA GLU A 10 2.10 0.46 20.57
C GLU A 10 2.03 -0.89 19.87
N HIS A 11 0.82 -1.47 19.88
CA HIS A 11 0.45 -2.66 19.13
C HIS A 11 -0.79 -2.32 18.30
N VAL A 12 -0.63 -2.39 16.98
CA VAL A 12 -1.69 -2.11 16.01
C VAL A 12 -2.05 -3.41 15.30
N SER A 13 -3.25 -3.94 15.55
CA SER A 13 -3.81 -5.12 14.87
C SER A 13 -4.77 -4.69 13.76
N ILE A 14 -4.43 -5.07 12.53
CA ILE A 14 -5.13 -4.67 11.30
C ILE A 14 -5.75 -5.92 10.68
N LYS A 15 -7.01 -6.18 11.01
CA LYS A 15 -7.79 -7.34 10.51
C LYS A 15 -9.07 -6.93 9.78
N ASP A 16 -9.70 -5.86 10.24
CA ASP A 16 -10.99 -5.38 9.76
C ASP A 16 -10.86 -4.82 8.33
N GLN A 17 -12.00 -4.60 7.68
CA GLN A 17 -12.02 -4.01 6.34
C GLN A 17 -11.53 -2.56 6.37
N ILE A 18 -11.96 -1.78 7.36
CA ILE A 18 -11.57 -0.39 7.56
C ILE A 18 -10.99 -0.26 8.97
N VAL A 19 -9.76 0.23 9.06
CA VAL A 19 -9.08 0.58 10.31
C VAL A 19 -8.68 2.04 10.25
N THR A 20 -9.01 2.82 11.28
CA THR A 20 -8.56 4.21 11.40
C THR A 20 -7.50 4.33 12.49
N LEU A 21 -6.35 4.91 12.13
CA LEU A 21 -5.30 5.32 13.07
C LEU A 21 -5.46 6.80 13.41
N THR A 22 -5.51 7.12 14.70
CA THR A 22 -5.63 8.49 15.22
C THR A 22 -4.49 8.81 16.18
N GLY A 23 -4.33 10.08 16.59
CA GLY A 23 -3.36 10.49 17.61
C GLY A 23 -2.07 11.07 17.01
N SER A 24 -0.92 10.57 17.47
CA SER A 24 0.40 11.12 17.13
C SER A 24 0.72 11.02 15.64
N SER A 25 1.75 11.75 15.19
CA SER A 25 2.29 11.65 13.83
C SER A 25 2.93 10.28 13.53
N ASP A 26 3.18 9.45 14.53
CA ASP A 26 3.76 8.12 14.34
C ASP A 26 2.84 7.19 13.55
N ARG A 27 1.53 7.51 13.48
CA ARG A 27 0.58 6.81 12.60
C ARG A 27 1.04 6.75 11.14
N TYR A 28 1.70 7.81 10.63
CA TYR A 28 2.22 7.82 9.27
C TYR A 28 3.42 6.87 9.09
N GLN A 29 4.21 6.64 10.15
CA GLN A 29 5.29 5.66 10.10
C GLN A 29 4.73 4.24 10.04
N ILE A 30 3.68 3.96 10.83
CA ILE A 30 2.96 2.69 10.82
C ILE A 30 2.33 2.44 9.44
N ASP A 31 1.62 3.43 8.90
CA ASP A 31 1.04 3.38 7.55
C ASP A 31 2.07 2.99 6.49
N ARG A 32 3.20 3.70 6.44
CA ARG A 32 4.24 3.47 5.44
C ARG A 32 4.88 2.10 5.62
N ALA A 33 5.09 1.64 6.85
CA ALA A 33 5.59 0.30 7.09
C ALA A 33 4.62 -0.77 6.58
N VAL A 34 3.32 -0.63 6.88
CA VAL A 34 2.29 -1.53 6.36
C VAL A 34 2.29 -1.51 4.83
N TYR A 35 2.47 -0.34 4.20
CA TYR A 35 2.59 -0.23 2.75
C TYR A 35 3.73 -1.08 2.19
N TYR A 36 4.96 -0.98 2.72
CA TYR A 36 6.10 -1.77 2.21
C TYR A 36 5.99 -3.26 2.52
N ILE A 37 5.40 -3.63 3.65
CA ILE A 37 5.12 -5.02 3.98
C ILE A 37 4.15 -5.62 2.94
N LEU A 38 3.06 -4.90 2.64
CA LEU A 38 2.09 -5.30 1.62
C LEU A 38 2.68 -5.30 0.21
N LYS A 39 3.52 -4.30 -0.12
CA LYS A 39 4.23 -4.20 -1.41
C LYS A 39 5.14 -5.40 -1.62
N THR A 40 5.85 -5.79 -0.57
CA THR A 40 6.70 -6.98 -0.56
C THR A 40 5.87 -8.25 -0.79
N LEU A 41 4.80 -8.45 0.00
CA LEU A 41 3.89 -9.60 -0.17
C LEU A 41 3.30 -9.69 -1.58
N TYR A 42 2.86 -8.57 -2.14
CA TYR A 42 2.30 -8.51 -3.49
C TYR A 42 3.34 -8.89 -4.55
N SER A 43 4.59 -8.46 -4.36
CA SER A 43 5.71 -8.68 -5.27
C SER A 43 6.33 -10.07 -5.16
N MET A 44 5.98 -10.87 -4.14
CA MET A 44 6.52 -12.21 -3.96
C MET A 44 6.24 -13.09 -5.19
N PRO A 45 7.29 -13.61 -5.86
CA PRO A 45 7.13 -14.57 -6.95
C PRO A 45 6.74 -15.94 -6.39
N ARG A 46 6.27 -16.82 -7.27
CA ARG A 46 6.11 -18.24 -6.95
C ARG A 46 7.48 -18.91 -6.77
N LEU A 47 7.60 -19.90 -5.87
CA LEU A 47 8.88 -20.47 -5.45
C LEU A 47 9.16 -21.89 -5.97
N TYR A 48 8.54 -22.30 -7.08
CA TYR A 48 8.66 -23.67 -7.63
C TYR A 48 10.01 -24.01 -8.31
N GLY A 49 10.98 -23.09 -8.33
CA GLY A 49 12.30 -23.26 -8.97
C GLY A 49 13.45 -23.62 -8.03
N ILE A 50 13.18 -23.91 -6.76
CA ILE A 50 14.24 -24.16 -5.77
C ILE A 50 14.83 -25.57 -5.87
N SER A 51 16.14 -25.66 -5.64
CA SER A 51 16.82 -26.95 -5.54
C SER A 51 16.49 -27.63 -4.23
N ILE A 52 15.80 -28.77 -4.30
CA ILE A 52 15.45 -29.60 -3.16
C ILE A 52 16.64 -30.48 -2.83
N LYS A 53 17.39 -30.14 -1.77
CA LYS A 53 18.50 -30.98 -1.30
C LYS A 53 18.04 -32.07 -0.33
N ASP A 54 17.19 -31.71 0.63
CA ASP A 54 16.73 -32.63 1.68
C ASP A 54 15.22 -32.55 1.88
N ASN A 55 14.71 -31.47 2.50
CA ASN A 55 13.31 -31.31 2.87
C ASN A 55 12.67 -30.14 2.10
N ILE A 56 11.62 -30.42 1.32
CA ILE A 56 10.87 -29.39 0.58
C ILE A 56 10.27 -28.30 1.46
N LEU A 57 9.83 -28.61 2.68
CA LEU A 57 9.23 -27.64 3.60
C LEU A 57 10.26 -26.61 4.06
N GLU A 58 11.40 -27.09 4.54
CA GLU A 58 12.51 -26.21 4.99
C GLU A 58 13.12 -25.45 3.82
N ALA A 59 13.24 -26.09 2.64
CA ALA A 59 13.72 -25.42 1.44
C ALA A 59 12.78 -24.28 1.02
N TRP A 60 11.46 -24.53 0.97
CA TRP A 60 10.47 -23.52 0.63
C TRP A 60 10.45 -22.38 1.66
N LYS A 61 10.44 -22.72 2.95
CA LYS A 61 10.47 -21.74 4.04
C LYS A 61 11.69 -20.82 3.94
N LYS A 62 12.88 -21.40 3.79
CA LYS A 62 14.13 -20.64 3.67
C LYS A 62 14.13 -19.76 2.43
N GLU A 63 13.67 -20.26 1.29
CA GLU A 63 13.58 -19.45 0.08
C GLU A 63 12.58 -18.30 0.25
N PHE A 64 11.42 -18.56 0.86
CA PHE A 64 10.44 -17.52 1.14
C PHE A 64 11.05 -16.41 2.00
N GLU A 65 11.71 -16.77 3.11
CA GLU A 65 12.39 -15.83 4.00
C GLU A 65 13.44 -15.00 3.25
N ILE A 66 14.28 -15.64 2.43
CA ILE A 66 15.30 -14.96 1.61
C ILE A 66 14.64 -13.99 0.62
N LYS A 67 13.68 -14.45 -0.19
CA LYS A 67 13.05 -13.62 -1.22
C LYS A 67 12.26 -12.46 -0.66
N PHE A 68 11.52 -12.70 0.42
CA PHE A 68 10.79 -11.64 1.11
C PHE A 68 11.77 -10.59 1.64
N LEU A 69 12.83 -11.03 2.30
CA LEU A 69 13.85 -10.13 2.86
C LEU A 69 14.57 -9.33 1.77
N ASP A 70 14.93 -9.97 0.67
CA ASP A 70 15.63 -9.33 -0.46
C ASP A 70 14.77 -8.24 -1.10
N ILE A 71 13.48 -8.52 -1.36
CA ILE A 71 12.55 -7.54 -1.92
C ILE A 71 12.39 -6.36 -0.96
N LEU A 72 12.10 -6.64 0.32
CA LEU A 72 11.89 -5.62 1.34
C LEU A 72 13.11 -4.72 1.52
N LYS A 73 14.31 -5.32 1.61
CA LYS A 73 15.57 -4.57 1.70
C LYS A 73 15.81 -3.73 0.47
N SER A 74 15.62 -4.29 -0.72
CA SER A 74 15.84 -3.57 -1.98
C SER A 74 14.93 -2.34 -2.10
N ASP A 75 13.66 -2.45 -1.73
CA ASP A 75 12.74 -1.31 -1.74
C ASP A 75 13.17 -0.27 -0.68
N MET A 76 13.46 -0.69 0.55
CA MET A 76 13.87 0.23 1.63
C MET A 76 15.19 0.97 1.32
N GLU A 77 16.18 0.29 0.73
CA GLU A 77 17.47 0.87 0.37
C GLU A 77 17.32 1.87 -0.79
N LEU A 78 16.60 1.49 -1.85
CA LEU A 78 16.39 2.34 -3.03
C LEU A 78 15.65 3.63 -2.68
N GLU A 79 14.66 3.53 -1.80
CA GLU A 79 13.80 4.63 -1.37
C GLU A 79 14.35 5.36 -0.13
N ARG A 80 15.50 4.93 0.40
CA ARG A 80 16.20 5.49 1.58
C ARG A 80 15.33 5.57 2.84
N ILE A 81 14.52 4.54 3.05
CA ILE A 81 13.53 4.49 4.13
C ILE A 81 14.16 3.95 5.40
N LYS A 82 13.80 4.56 6.53
CA LYS A 82 14.27 4.13 7.84
C LYS A 82 13.08 4.03 8.79
N PHE A 83 12.79 2.81 9.22
CA PHE A 83 11.89 2.56 10.33
C PHE A 83 12.74 2.28 11.57
N ASN A 84 12.45 2.98 12.66
CA ASN A 84 13.15 2.78 13.93
C ASN A 84 12.31 1.87 14.82
N ASN A 85 12.88 0.79 15.35
CA ASN A 85 12.24 -0.09 16.34
C ASN A 85 10.87 -0.65 15.93
N MET A 86 10.66 -0.97 14.64
CA MET A 86 9.39 -1.49 14.17
C MET A 86 9.46 -2.99 13.86
N ARG A 87 8.56 -3.76 14.47
CA ARG A 87 8.39 -5.19 14.18
C ARG A 87 7.02 -5.42 13.60
N PHE A 88 6.89 -6.46 12.80
CA PHE A 88 5.63 -6.85 12.22
C PHE A 88 5.40 -8.35 12.35
N GLU A 89 4.13 -8.71 12.32
CA GLU A 89 3.67 -10.09 12.24
C GLU A 89 2.46 -10.14 11.31
N ILE A 90 2.49 -11.01 10.30
CA ILE A 90 1.39 -11.21 9.35
C ILE A 90 0.88 -12.62 9.54
N ASN A 91 -0.38 -12.73 9.94
CA ASN A 91 -1.02 -13.99 10.22
C ASN A 91 -2.04 -14.34 9.14
N THR A 92 -1.86 -15.50 8.50
CA THR A 92 -2.87 -16.17 7.69
C THR A 92 -3.37 -17.43 8.42
N ASP A 93 -4.27 -18.18 7.79
CA ASP A 93 -4.70 -19.49 8.28
C ASP A 93 -3.60 -20.56 8.21
N LYS A 94 -2.59 -20.38 7.33
CA LYS A 94 -1.57 -21.40 7.05
C LYS A 94 -0.15 -21.02 7.47
N ILE A 95 0.16 -19.73 7.48
CA ILE A 95 1.49 -19.23 7.82
C ILE A 95 1.41 -17.99 8.71
N SER A 96 2.47 -17.80 9.49
CA SER A 96 2.77 -16.55 10.17
C SER A 96 4.13 -16.04 9.68
N ILE A 97 4.20 -14.76 9.33
CA ILE A 97 5.41 -14.09 8.86
C ILE A 97 5.76 -13.02 9.88
N GLU A 98 6.85 -13.21 10.61
CA GLU A 98 7.36 -12.26 11.60
C GLU A 98 8.60 -11.55 11.04
N GLY A 99 8.76 -10.27 11.35
CA GLY A 99 9.96 -9.56 10.93
C GLY A 99 10.21 -8.27 11.69
N ASN A 100 11.37 -7.68 11.39
CA ASN A 100 11.81 -6.40 11.91
C ASN A 100 12.24 -5.50 10.75
N LEU A 101 11.83 -4.24 10.79
CA LEU A 101 12.13 -3.20 9.78
C LEU A 101 13.27 -2.25 10.22
N ASP A 102 13.91 -2.51 11.36
CA ASP A 102 15.05 -1.73 11.83
C ASP A 102 16.23 -1.87 10.86
N THR A 103 16.66 -0.73 10.32
CA THR A 103 17.78 -0.61 9.36
C THR A 103 19.05 -1.35 9.76
N GLN A 104 19.32 -1.53 11.06
CA GLN A 104 20.52 -2.23 11.52
C GLN A 104 20.34 -3.76 11.56
N ASN A 105 19.10 -4.24 11.65
CA ASN A 105 18.79 -5.65 11.86
C ASN A 105 17.45 -6.05 11.21
N ILE A 106 17.34 -5.84 9.90
CA ILE A 106 16.17 -6.29 9.13
C ILE A 106 16.23 -7.81 9.00
N PHE A 107 15.19 -8.50 9.49
CA PHE A 107 15.03 -9.94 9.35
C PHE A 107 13.58 -10.30 9.10
N VAL A 108 13.38 -11.50 8.53
CA VAL A 108 12.08 -12.13 8.34
C VAL A 108 12.20 -13.59 8.75
N LYS A 109 11.16 -14.09 9.42
CA LYS A 109 10.99 -15.49 9.80
C LYS A 109 9.59 -15.94 9.46
N VAL A 110 9.48 -17.17 8.97
CA VAL A 110 8.20 -17.79 8.64
C VAL A 110 7.95 -18.97 9.55
N LYS A 111 6.73 -19.02 10.09
CA LYS A 111 6.21 -20.17 10.79
C LYS A 111 5.10 -20.79 9.96
N LEU A 112 5.22 -22.09 9.69
CA LEU A 112 4.17 -22.87 9.04
C LEU A 112 3.19 -23.29 10.14
N LEU A 113 1.96 -22.79 10.08
CA LEU A 113 0.90 -23.06 11.06
C LEU A 113 0.15 -24.35 10.72
N ASP A 114 0.07 -24.66 9.43
CA ASP A 114 -0.55 -25.86 8.89
C ASP A 114 0.35 -26.45 7.79
N ILE A 115 0.53 -27.76 7.80
CA ILE A 115 1.49 -28.47 6.94
C ILE A 115 0.72 -29.45 6.06
N PRO A 116 0.67 -29.25 4.73
CA PRO A 116 -0.02 -30.17 3.84
C PRO A 116 0.77 -31.46 3.65
N ASP A 117 0.06 -32.56 3.41
CA ASP A 117 0.67 -33.83 3.00
C ASP A 117 1.08 -33.76 1.52
N VAL A 118 2.38 -33.64 1.27
CA VAL A 118 2.97 -33.53 -0.06
C VAL A 118 4.25 -34.35 -0.17
N GLU A 119 4.44 -34.95 -1.32
CA GLU A 119 5.63 -35.74 -1.64
C GLU A 119 6.90 -34.88 -1.62
N ASN A 120 8.03 -35.44 -1.19
CA ASN A 120 9.33 -34.76 -1.25
C ASN A 120 9.90 -34.78 -2.69
N SER A 121 9.23 -34.07 -3.60
CA SER A 121 9.52 -34.03 -5.04
C SER A 121 9.27 -32.63 -5.61
N LEU A 122 9.69 -32.40 -6.86
CA LEU A 122 9.39 -31.14 -7.56
C LEU A 122 7.88 -30.90 -7.69
N SER A 123 7.09 -31.96 -7.93
CA SER A 123 5.64 -31.85 -7.98
C SER A 123 5.07 -31.47 -6.61
N GLY A 124 5.61 -32.06 -5.54
CA GLY A 124 5.25 -31.70 -4.17
C GLY A 124 5.56 -30.25 -3.83
N LEU A 125 6.70 -29.72 -4.28
CA LEU A 125 7.06 -28.31 -4.13
C LEU A 125 6.06 -27.36 -4.82
N VAL A 126 5.61 -27.68 -6.03
CA VAL A 126 4.59 -26.86 -6.73
C VAL A 126 3.27 -26.86 -5.96
N LYS A 127 2.85 -28.01 -5.44
CA LYS A 127 1.64 -28.14 -4.61
C LYS A 127 1.78 -27.36 -3.32
N LEU A 128 2.92 -27.47 -2.65
CA LEU A 128 3.25 -26.76 -1.41
C LEU A 128 3.23 -25.24 -1.61
N ASP A 129 3.89 -24.74 -2.67
CA ASP A 129 3.91 -23.32 -3.01
C ASP A 129 2.49 -22.79 -3.27
N SER A 130 1.72 -23.53 -4.07
CA SER A 130 0.32 -23.20 -4.33
C SER A 130 -0.50 -23.18 -3.04
N TYR A 131 -0.28 -24.15 -2.15
CA TYR A 131 -0.98 -24.27 -0.88
C TYR A 131 -0.83 -23.04 0.01
N TYR A 132 0.41 -22.58 0.22
CA TYR A 132 0.69 -21.43 1.08
C TYR A 132 0.32 -20.10 0.42
N PHE A 133 0.70 -19.87 -0.83
CA PHE A 133 0.36 -18.61 -1.51
C PHE A 133 -1.14 -18.40 -1.70
N ASN A 134 -1.95 -19.47 -1.76
CA ASN A 134 -3.40 -19.34 -1.76
C ASN A 134 -3.97 -18.75 -0.46
N SER A 135 -3.24 -18.84 0.67
CA SER A 135 -3.62 -18.19 1.94
C SER A 135 -3.21 -16.71 2.03
N ILE A 136 -2.34 -16.26 1.14
CA ILE A 136 -1.81 -14.89 1.14
C ILE A 136 -2.61 -14.07 0.12
N PRO A 137 -3.49 -13.15 0.54
CA PRO A 137 -4.23 -12.31 -0.39
C PRO A 137 -3.25 -11.41 -1.15
N LYS A 138 -3.14 -11.60 -2.48
CA LYS A 138 -2.36 -10.72 -3.36
C LYS A 138 -3.15 -9.45 -3.71
N LEU A 139 -3.50 -8.66 -2.69
CA LEU A 139 -4.10 -7.35 -2.87
C LEU A 139 -3.00 -6.34 -3.20
N LYS A 140 -3.18 -5.57 -4.28
CA LYS A 140 -2.24 -4.51 -4.63
C LYS A 140 -2.32 -3.39 -3.58
N PRO A 141 -1.19 -2.98 -2.98
CA PRO A 141 -1.19 -1.86 -2.05
C PRO A 141 -1.19 -0.53 -2.80
N TYR A 142 -1.86 0.45 -2.21
CA TYR A 142 -1.91 1.83 -2.67
C TYR A 142 -1.72 2.73 -1.45
N ILE A 143 -0.93 3.79 -1.60
CA ILE A 143 -0.80 4.83 -0.58
C ILE A 143 -1.24 6.16 -1.16
N ILE A 144 -2.06 6.90 -0.40
CA ILE A 144 -2.56 8.23 -0.76
C ILE A 144 -2.12 9.18 0.35
N LEU A 145 -1.23 10.11 0.03
CA LEU A 145 -0.55 10.97 1.01
C LEU A 145 -1.40 12.18 1.43
N GLY A 146 -1.17 12.70 2.64
CA GLY A 146 -1.91 13.86 3.17
C GLY A 146 -1.64 15.16 2.40
N ASN A 147 -0.41 15.33 1.89
CA ASN A 147 0.03 16.49 1.10
C ASN A 147 -0.25 16.36 -0.41
N ARG A 148 -1.15 15.45 -0.81
CA ARG A 148 -1.46 15.09 -2.20
C ARG A 148 -1.76 16.26 -3.13
N SER A 149 -2.46 17.32 -2.72
CA SER A 149 -2.76 18.46 -3.61
C SER A 149 -1.49 19.09 -4.20
N GLY A 150 -0.50 19.35 -3.35
CA GLY A 150 0.79 19.91 -3.79
C GLY A 150 1.56 18.95 -4.68
N LEU A 151 1.49 17.64 -4.40
CA LEU A 151 2.13 16.61 -5.23
C LEU A 151 1.48 16.51 -6.61
N ILE A 152 0.14 16.47 -6.67
CA ILE A 152 -0.59 16.44 -7.95
C ILE A 152 -0.32 17.73 -8.72
N ALA A 153 -0.33 18.91 -8.10
CA ALA A 153 0.03 20.16 -8.77
C ALA A 153 1.45 20.12 -9.36
N ALA A 154 2.44 19.63 -8.59
CA ALA A 154 3.83 19.58 -9.01
C ALA A 154 4.11 18.55 -10.11
N PHE A 155 3.40 17.41 -10.08
CA PHE A 155 3.65 16.27 -10.95
C PHE A 155 2.53 16.02 -11.98
N HIS A 156 1.64 16.99 -12.19
CA HIS A 156 0.43 16.83 -13.01
C HIS A 156 0.68 16.30 -14.44
N LYS A 157 1.89 16.53 -14.99
CA LYS A 157 2.31 16.04 -16.31
C LYS A 157 2.69 14.56 -16.30
N PHE A 158 3.24 14.06 -15.20
CA PHE A 158 3.66 12.66 -15.05
C PHE A 158 2.49 11.70 -14.81
N LEU A 159 1.28 12.24 -14.63
CA LEU A 159 0.05 11.45 -14.47
C LEU A 159 -0.48 10.92 -15.81
N ILE A 160 0.02 11.43 -16.93
CA ILE A 160 -0.43 11.05 -18.27
C ILE A 160 0.45 9.95 -18.85
N LEU A 161 -0.21 8.90 -19.33
CA LEU A 161 0.44 7.81 -20.04
C LEU A 161 0.64 8.22 -21.51
N HIS A 162 1.82 8.76 -21.84
CA HIS A 162 2.10 9.28 -23.19
C HIS A 162 2.43 8.18 -24.21
N ASN A 163 3.25 7.20 -23.85
CA ASN A 163 3.67 6.06 -24.69
C ASN A 163 4.10 4.86 -23.82
N GLU A 164 4.12 3.64 -24.37
CA GLU A 164 4.82 2.50 -23.75
C GLU A 164 6.28 2.89 -23.47
N GLY A 165 6.69 2.84 -22.19
CA GLY A 165 8.05 3.20 -21.76
C GLY A 165 8.27 4.65 -21.34
N THR A 166 7.22 5.46 -21.16
CA THR A 166 7.37 6.79 -20.56
C THR A 166 7.93 6.63 -19.14
N PRO A 167 9.07 7.27 -18.80
CA PRO A 167 9.67 7.10 -17.49
C PRO A 167 8.76 7.70 -16.43
N GLY A 168 8.28 6.85 -15.53
CA GLY A 168 7.59 7.31 -14.31
C GLY A 168 8.54 8.11 -13.41
N ILE A 169 8.00 8.63 -12.31
CA ILE A 169 8.80 9.34 -11.32
C ILE A 169 9.86 8.39 -10.75
N PRO A 170 11.14 8.84 -10.61
CA PRO A 170 12.20 8.01 -10.04
C PRO A 170 11.84 7.45 -8.67
N LYS A 171 12.02 6.14 -8.49
CA LYS A 171 11.80 5.44 -7.22
C LYS A 171 12.60 6.03 -6.05
N THR A 172 13.70 6.72 -6.34
CA THR A 172 14.53 7.40 -5.32
C THR A 172 13.80 8.55 -4.60
N LEU A 173 12.65 9.01 -5.09
CA LEU A 173 11.75 9.92 -4.36
C LEU A 173 10.84 9.19 -3.35
N GLY A 174 11.02 7.88 -3.21
CA GLY A 174 10.37 7.04 -2.22
C GLY A 174 8.85 7.03 -2.35
N ILE A 175 8.18 7.13 -1.21
CA ILE A 175 6.71 7.05 -1.11
C ILE A 175 5.95 8.05 -2.01
N VAL A 176 6.56 9.19 -2.33
CA VAL A 176 5.98 10.17 -3.27
C VAL A 176 5.94 9.60 -4.69
N SER A 177 7.01 8.93 -5.13
CA SER A 177 7.03 8.28 -6.44
C SER A 177 6.04 7.13 -6.51
N GLU A 178 5.90 6.36 -5.43
CA GLU A 178 4.93 5.27 -5.32
C GLU A 178 3.50 5.78 -5.45
N PHE A 179 3.17 6.88 -4.75
CA PHE A 179 1.87 7.53 -4.87
C PHE A 179 1.60 8.03 -6.29
N ILE A 180 2.49 8.83 -6.88
CA ILE A 180 2.26 9.43 -8.20
C ILE A 180 2.21 8.36 -9.30
N ASN A 181 3.13 7.39 -9.29
CA ASN A 181 3.16 6.32 -10.29
C ASN A 181 1.96 5.35 -10.16
N SER A 182 1.23 5.38 -9.05
CA SER A 182 -0.02 4.62 -8.91
C SER A 182 -1.19 5.26 -9.66
N ILE A 183 -1.08 6.55 -10.00
CA ILE A 183 -2.09 7.32 -10.72
C ILE A 183 -1.67 7.40 -12.18
N VAL A 184 -2.29 6.57 -13.00
CA VAL A 184 -1.98 6.51 -14.42
C VAL A 184 -3.25 6.78 -15.22
N ILE A 185 -3.26 7.90 -15.94
CA ILE A 185 -4.39 8.36 -16.75
C ILE A 185 -4.00 8.24 -18.22
N PRO A 186 -4.70 7.42 -19.03
CA PRO A 186 -4.52 7.42 -20.47
C PRO A 186 -4.83 8.80 -21.07
N GLU A 187 -4.11 9.20 -22.13
CA GLU A 187 -4.41 10.44 -22.84
C GLU A 187 -5.82 10.41 -23.47
N GLY A 188 -6.51 11.56 -23.50
CA GLY A 188 -7.86 11.71 -24.05
C GLY A 188 -9.00 11.24 -23.14
N VAL A 189 -8.71 10.83 -21.90
CA VAL A 189 -9.71 10.52 -20.89
C VAL A 189 -10.37 11.78 -20.34
N ASN A 190 -11.68 11.67 -20.15
CA ASN A 190 -12.49 12.62 -19.39
C ASN A 190 -13.01 11.92 -18.13
N TYR A 191 -12.87 12.56 -16.98
CA TYR A 191 -13.21 12.00 -15.68
C TYR A 191 -13.87 13.04 -14.78
N ASP A 192 -15.04 12.71 -14.24
CA ASP A 192 -15.74 13.57 -13.28
C ASP A 192 -15.16 13.42 -11.87
N ILE A 193 -14.86 14.54 -11.23
CA ILE A 193 -14.47 14.66 -9.83
C ILE A 193 -15.58 15.42 -9.08
N PHE A 194 -16.71 14.73 -8.86
CA PHE A 194 -17.87 15.26 -8.13
C PHE A 194 -18.37 16.61 -8.65
N GLY A 195 -18.44 16.75 -9.98
CA GLY A 195 -18.86 17.97 -10.69
C GLY A 195 -17.71 18.80 -11.27
N ASN A 196 -16.45 18.41 -11.02
CA ASN A 196 -15.29 19.02 -11.67
C ASN A 196 -14.77 18.10 -12.78
N GLU A 197 -14.69 18.61 -14.00
CA GLU A 197 -14.27 17.84 -15.17
C GLU A 197 -12.75 17.79 -15.25
N LEU A 198 -12.16 16.61 -15.16
CA LEU A 198 -10.75 16.38 -15.46
C LEU A 198 -10.61 15.84 -16.88
N THR A 199 -9.80 16.52 -17.70
CA THR A 199 -9.40 16.06 -19.02
C THR A 199 -7.90 15.83 -19.07
N SER A 200 -7.48 14.70 -19.61
CA SER A 200 -6.07 14.41 -19.86
C SER A 200 -5.68 14.80 -21.29
N ALA A 201 -4.64 15.62 -21.42
CA ALA A 201 -4.05 16.01 -22.69
C ALA A 201 -2.54 15.71 -22.71
N SER A 202 -1.92 15.83 -23.88
CA SER A 202 -0.47 15.60 -24.06
C SER A 202 0.43 16.52 -23.22
N ASP A 203 -0.07 17.65 -22.71
CA ASP A 203 0.66 18.59 -21.86
C ASP A 203 0.37 18.42 -20.35
N GLY A 204 -0.50 17.47 -19.99
CA GLY A 204 -0.85 17.11 -18.61
C GLY A 204 -2.36 17.00 -18.38
N ILE A 205 -2.77 16.96 -17.11
CA ILE A 205 -4.19 17.08 -16.76
C ILE A 205 -4.65 18.55 -16.76
N MET A 206 -5.87 18.75 -17.23
CA MET A 206 -6.67 19.97 -17.13
C MET A 206 -7.89 19.69 -16.26
N ILE A 207 -8.29 20.63 -15.42
CA ILE A 207 -9.46 20.53 -14.55
C ILE A 207 -10.33 21.76 -14.81
N ASN A 208 -11.60 21.58 -15.21
CA ASN A 208 -12.50 22.68 -15.59
C ASN A 208 -11.85 23.68 -16.57
N ASN A 209 -11.10 23.17 -17.55
CA ASN A 209 -10.34 23.96 -18.54
C ASN A 209 -9.20 24.83 -17.99
N VAL A 210 -8.76 24.63 -16.74
CA VAL A 210 -7.50 25.20 -16.22
C VAL A 210 -6.47 24.10 -16.04
N SER A 211 -5.19 24.43 -16.23
CA SER A 211 -4.09 23.48 -15.98
C SER A 211 -4.17 22.94 -14.56
N GLY A 212 -3.92 21.64 -14.37
CA GLY A 212 -3.94 21.00 -13.05
C GLY A 212 -3.02 21.69 -12.04
N TYR A 213 -1.94 22.33 -12.48
CA TYR A 213 -1.10 23.18 -11.62
C TYR A 213 -1.85 24.35 -10.96
N ASN A 214 -2.82 24.94 -11.66
CA ASN A 214 -3.62 26.09 -11.22
C ASN A 214 -5.00 25.70 -10.66
N ALA A 215 -5.32 24.41 -10.60
CA ALA A 215 -6.59 23.95 -10.07
C ALA A 215 -6.69 24.17 -8.56
N SER A 216 -7.91 24.22 -8.05
CA SER A 216 -8.14 24.47 -6.63
C SER A 216 -7.60 23.32 -5.76
N PRO A 217 -7.03 23.62 -4.57
CA PRO A 217 -6.44 22.60 -3.70
C PRO A 217 -7.40 21.49 -3.27
N ASP A 218 -8.70 21.80 -3.16
CA ASP A 218 -9.75 20.84 -2.84
C ASP A 218 -9.94 19.82 -3.97
N THR A 219 -10.04 20.27 -5.22
CA THR A 219 -10.20 19.41 -6.39
C THR A 219 -8.95 18.55 -6.61
N LEU A 220 -7.76 19.14 -6.47
CA LEU A 220 -6.49 18.40 -6.56
C LEU A 220 -6.34 17.37 -5.44
N SER A 221 -6.84 17.66 -4.24
CA SER A 221 -6.86 16.70 -3.14
C SER A 221 -7.85 15.57 -3.37
N LEU A 222 -9.00 15.89 -3.95
CA LEU A 222 -10.09 14.95 -4.17
C LEU A 222 -9.83 14.00 -5.34
N PHE A 223 -9.19 14.49 -6.41
CA PHE A 223 -8.89 13.73 -7.62
C PHE A 223 -8.27 12.34 -7.32
N PRO A 224 -7.09 12.23 -6.68
CA PRO A 224 -6.42 10.95 -6.49
C PRO A 224 -7.22 10.01 -5.59
N LEU A 225 -7.94 10.55 -4.60
CA LEU A 225 -8.81 9.76 -3.71
C LEU A 225 -9.95 9.13 -4.50
N LYS A 226 -10.71 9.94 -5.26
CA LYS A 226 -11.84 9.45 -6.04
C LYS A 226 -11.36 8.47 -7.11
N PHE A 227 -10.35 8.87 -7.89
CA PHE A 227 -9.82 8.09 -9.00
C PHE A 227 -9.33 6.71 -8.55
N LEU A 228 -8.46 6.65 -7.53
CA LEU A 228 -7.91 5.38 -7.09
C LEU A 228 -8.97 4.49 -6.44
N LEU A 229 -9.87 5.05 -5.63
CA LEU A 229 -10.93 4.27 -4.98
C LEU A 229 -11.96 3.71 -5.98
N GLU A 230 -12.27 4.42 -7.07
CA GLU A 230 -13.24 3.94 -8.07
C GLU A 230 -12.63 2.98 -9.09
N THR A 231 -11.37 3.20 -9.49
CA THR A 231 -10.74 2.46 -10.59
C THR A 231 -9.92 1.25 -10.14
N SER A 232 -9.58 1.17 -8.84
CA SER A 232 -8.72 0.13 -8.30
C SER A 232 -9.39 -0.62 -7.16
N ASN A 233 -9.09 -1.92 -7.04
CA ASN A 233 -9.44 -2.75 -5.90
C ASN A 233 -8.15 -3.26 -5.26
N GLY A 234 -8.01 -3.11 -3.94
CA GLY A 234 -6.75 -3.45 -3.29
C GLY A 234 -6.73 -3.16 -1.80
N TYR A 235 -5.55 -2.75 -1.34
CA TYR A 235 -5.31 -2.34 0.04
C TYR A 235 -4.87 -0.88 0.05
N PHE A 236 -5.75 0.02 0.48
CA PHE A 236 -5.50 1.46 0.50
C PHE A 236 -5.01 1.91 1.87
N ILE A 237 -3.99 2.74 1.88
CA ILE A 237 -3.50 3.46 3.05
C ILE A 237 -3.68 4.95 2.74
N ILE A 238 -4.51 5.64 3.50
CA ILE A 238 -4.93 7.02 3.20
C ILE A 238 -4.54 7.92 4.38
N GLU A 239 -3.57 8.79 4.15
CA GLU A 239 -3.14 9.82 5.09
C GLU A 239 -4.01 11.09 4.93
N ASP A 240 -4.59 11.57 6.03
CA ASP A 240 -5.41 12.77 6.16
C ASP A 240 -6.38 12.99 4.96
N PRO A 241 -7.37 12.10 4.76
CA PRO A 241 -8.34 12.19 3.66
C PRO A 241 -9.10 13.52 3.63
N GLU A 242 -9.23 14.21 4.75
CA GLU A 242 -9.88 15.51 4.89
C GLU A 242 -9.06 16.70 4.37
N ALA A 243 -7.74 16.52 4.17
CA ALA A 243 -6.83 17.63 3.91
C ALA A 243 -7.25 18.47 2.69
N ASN A 244 -7.36 19.78 2.90
CA ASN A 244 -7.82 20.77 1.92
C ASN A 244 -9.23 20.55 1.34
N LEU A 245 -10.06 19.69 1.93
CA LEU A 245 -11.42 19.46 1.44
C LEU A 245 -12.45 20.38 2.11
N SER A 246 -13.40 20.86 1.31
CA SER A 246 -14.62 21.49 1.80
C SER A 246 -15.51 20.47 2.51
N ASN A 247 -16.39 20.93 3.40
CA ASN A 247 -17.31 20.05 4.13
C ASN A 247 -18.20 19.22 3.19
N GLU A 248 -18.62 19.80 2.05
CA GLU A 248 -19.41 19.07 1.05
C GLU A 248 -18.63 17.88 0.48
N PHE A 249 -17.36 18.08 0.10
CA PHE A 249 -16.54 17.00 -0.44
C PHE A 249 -16.14 15.97 0.61
N LYS A 250 -15.98 16.36 1.88
CA LYS A 250 -15.78 15.40 2.97
C LYS A 250 -16.94 14.39 3.02
N VAL A 251 -18.19 14.86 2.99
CA VAL A 251 -19.38 13.99 3.04
C VAL A 251 -19.41 13.03 1.84
N LYS A 252 -19.15 13.54 0.63
CA LYS A 252 -19.10 12.72 -0.59
C LYS A 252 -18.00 11.65 -0.52
N LEU A 253 -16.81 12.02 -0.05
CA LEU A 253 -15.67 11.11 0.11
C LEU A 253 -15.92 10.03 1.17
N ILE A 254 -16.49 10.39 2.32
CA ILE A 254 -16.85 9.43 3.37
C ILE A 254 -17.80 8.36 2.82
N ASN A 255 -18.79 8.78 2.03
CA ASN A 255 -19.72 7.84 1.38
C ASN A 255 -18.99 6.93 0.38
N LEU A 256 -18.06 7.47 -0.40
CA LEU A 256 -17.24 6.67 -1.31
C LEU A 256 -16.40 5.62 -0.56
N ILE A 257 -15.74 6.02 0.53
CA ILE A 257 -14.92 5.15 1.38
C ILE A 257 -15.76 4.03 2.00
N LYS A 258 -16.91 4.36 2.61
CA LYS A 258 -17.79 3.38 3.27
C LYS A 258 -18.34 2.32 2.31
N ASN A 259 -18.55 2.70 1.05
CA ASN A 259 -19.09 1.80 0.02
C ASN A 259 -17.99 1.04 -0.75
N ASN A 260 -16.71 1.35 -0.51
CA ASN A 260 -15.61 0.69 -1.18
C ASN A 260 -15.41 -0.74 -0.65
N LYS A 261 -15.16 -1.70 -1.54
CA LYS A 261 -14.95 -3.12 -1.17
C LYS A 261 -13.51 -3.45 -0.77
N SER A 262 -12.59 -2.51 -0.99
CA SER A 262 -11.18 -2.67 -0.66
C SER A 262 -10.94 -2.73 0.84
N LYS A 263 -9.73 -3.12 1.23
CA LYS A 263 -9.24 -2.91 2.60
C LYS A 263 -8.65 -1.51 2.72
N LEU A 264 -8.95 -0.81 3.82
CA LEU A 264 -8.51 0.56 4.04
C LEU A 264 -7.89 0.73 5.41
N ILE A 265 -6.73 1.37 5.46
CA ILE A 265 -6.19 2.02 6.64
C ILE A 265 -6.30 3.53 6.41
N ILE A 266 -6.87 4.23 7.37
CA ILE A 266 -7.07 5.69 7.30
C ILE A 266 -6.32 6.30 8.47
N SER A 267 -5.34 7.17 8.21
CA SER A 267 -4.67 7.93 9.27
C SER A 267 -5.21 9.34 9.29
N THR A 268 -5.86 9.74 10.38
CA THR A 268 -6.49 11.05 10.49
C THR A 268 -6.69 11.46 11.95
N ASN A 269 -6.82 12.76 12.19
CA ASN A 269 -7.34 13.29 13.45
C ASN A 269 -8.71 13.96 13.29
N ASP A 270 -9.27 13.97 12.08
CA ASP A 270 -10.62 14.46 11.81
C ASP A 270 -11.65 13.40 12.23
N LYS A 271 -12.60 13.84 13.06
CA LYS A 271 -13.63 12.96 13.63
C LYS A 271 -14.56 12.37 12.58
N ASP A 272 -14.78 13.07 11.47
CA ASP A 272 -15.69 12.62 10.43
C ASP A 272 -15.12 11.42 9.65
N PHE A 273 -13.79 11.25 9.67
CA PHE A 273 -13.06 10.16 9.04
C PHE A 273 -12.63 9.05 10.02
N MET A 274 -13.08 9.10 11.27
CA MET A 274 -12.92 8.01 12.24
C MET A 274 -13.91 6.88 11.94
N LEU A 275 -13.55 6.04 10.96
CA LEU A 275 -14.40 4.99 10.41
C LEU A 275 -13.92 3.59 10.81
N GLY A 276 -14.83 2.62 10.87
CA GLY A 276 -14.45 1.24 11.16
C GLY A 276 -13.86 1.05 12.55
N ASN A 277 -12.79 0.27 12.66
CA ASN A 277 -12.09 0.03 13.92
C ASN A 277 -11.06 1.15 14.18
N ILE A 278 -11.18 1.83 15.32
CA ILE A 278 -10.36 3.00 15.64
C ILE A 278 -9.26 2.61 16.61
N ILE A 279 -8.02 2.92 16.26
CA ILE A 279 -6.82 2.69 17.08
C ILE A 279 -6.14 4.05 17.30
N THR A 280 -5.93 4.42 18.57
CA THR A 280 -5.25 5.67 18.93
C THR A 280 -3.79 5.39 19.22
N ILE A 281 -2.91 6.07 18.49
CA ILE A 281 -1.45 5.98 18.62
C ILE A 281 -0.97 7.06 19.57
N SER A 282 -0.32 6.65 20.66
CA SER A 282 0.33 7.57 21.59
C SER A 282 1.68 8.05 21.03
N HIS A 283 2.10 9.26 21.39
CA HIS A 283 3.42 9.76 20.99
C HIS A 283 4.51 9.02 21.78
N PHE A 284 5.56 8.57 21.08
CA PHE A 284 6.84 8.15 21.69
C PHE A 284 7.94 9.19 21.56
#